data_AF-A0A369WMK2-F1
#
_entry.id   AF-A0A369WMK2-F1
#
_cell.length_a   1.000
_cell.length_b   1.000
_cell.length_c   1.000
_cell.angle_alpha   90.00
_cell.angle_beta   90.00
_cell.angle_gamma   90.00
#
_symmetry.space_group_name_H-M   'P 1'
#
loop_
_entity.id
_entity.type
_entity.pdbx_description
1 polymer ?
#
loop_
_entity_poly.entity_id
_entity_poly.type
_entity_poly.pdbx_seq_one_letter_code
_entity_poly.pdbx_strand_id
1 'polypeptide(L)' 'MSTMVFFFVPSIVFLTIVAPLWLILHYWSKRKAQQGLSQEEQQLLRQMAGTIEGLEQRINTLERILTDQDTGWKRESD' A
#
# COMPACT_ATOMS: atom_id res chain seq x y z
N MET A 1 2.44 57.74 8.82
CA MET A 1 1.53 56.63 9.17
C MET A 1 1.17 55.72 7.97
N SER A 2 1.57 56.03 6.73
CA SER A 2 1.16 55.22 5.55
C SER A 2 2.14 54.13 5.09
N THR A 3 3.40 54.13 5.55
CA THR A 3 4.40 53.15 5.09
C THR A 3 4.12 51.73 5.58
N MET A 4 3.53 51.57 6.77
CA MET A 4 3.16 50.24 7.27
C MET A 4 2.06 49.58 6.41
N VAL A 5 1.09 50.37 5.94
CA VAL A 5 -0.05 49.84 5.16
C VAL A 5 0.42 49.33 3.79
N PHE A 6 1.41 49.98 3.18
CA PHE A 6 1.96 49.60 1.88
C PHE A 6 2.59 48.20 1.87
N PHE A 7 3.25 47.78 2.96
CA PHE A 7 3.79 46.43 3.07
C PHE A 7 2.77 45.41 3.62
N PHE A 8 1.83 45.87 4.44
CA PHE A 8 0.82 45.01 5.07
C PHE A 8 -0.20 44.46 4.07
N VAL A 9 -0.66 45.28 3.12
CA VAL A 9 -1.68 44.89 2.13
C VAL A 9 -1.20 43.73 1.23
N PRO A 10 -0.01 43.79 0.60
CA PRO A 10 0.52 42.67 -0.18
C PRO A 10 0.76 41.41 0.66
N SER A 11 1.21 41.59 1.91
CA SER A 11 1.46 40.46 2.83
C SER A 11 0.18 39.69 3.15
N ILE A 12 -0.92 40.39 3.42
CA ILE A 12 -2.22 39.75 3.62
C ILE A 12 -2.68 39.02 2.37
N VAL A 13 -2.64 39.66 1.20
CA VAL A 13 -3.08 39.02 -0.06
C VAL A 13 -2.26 37.75 -0.34
N PHE A 14 -0.95 37.79 -0.09
CA PHE A 14 -0.09 36.62 -0.19
C PHE A 14 -0.53 35.50 0.76
N LEU A 15 -0.80 35.81 2.04
CA LEU A 15 -1.27 34.82 3.00
C LEU A 15 -2.64 34.24 2.64
N THR A 16 -3.57 35.06 2.13
CA THR A 16 -4.91 34.60 1.72
C THR A 16 -4.86 33.65 0.54
N ILE A 17 -3.80 33.65 -0.27
CA ILE A 17 -3.62 32.70 -1.39
C ILE A 17 -2.76 31.52 -0.96
N VAL A 18 -1.62 31.77 -0.32
CA VAL A 18 -0.64 30.73 0.01
C VAL A 18 -1.12 29.82 1.13
N ALA A 19 -1.78 30.35 2.16
CA ALA A 19 -2.29 29.54 3.26
C ALA A 19 -3.36 28.52 2.82
N PRO A 20 -4.39 28.87 2.01
CA PRO A 20 -5.33 27.87 1.52
C PRO A 20 -4.70 26.90 0.51
N LEU A 21 -3.77 27.33 -0.35
CA LEU A 21 -3.02 26.39 -1.20
C LEU A 21 -2.27 25.34 -0.36
N TRP A 22 -1.60 25.78 0.70
CA TRP A 22 -0.89 24.89 1.61
C TRP A 22 -1.83 23.96 2.35
N LEU A 23 -2.97 24.46 2.83
CA LEU A 23 -4.00 23.65 3.49
C LEU A 23 -4.53 22.56 2.55
N ILE A 24 -4.84 22.92 1.30
CA ILE A 24 -5.29 21.95 0.29
C ILE A 24 -4.21 20.87 0.09
N LEU A 25 -2.95 21.24 -0.12
CA LEU A 25 -1.85 20.29 -0.29
C LEU A 25 -1.65 19.40 0.95
N HIS A 26 -1.62 20.00 2.14
CA HIS A 26 -1.39 19.31 3.41
C HIS A 26 -2.49 18.29 3.69
N TYR A 27 -3.74 18.70 3.53
CA TYR A 27 -4.88 17.83 3.75
C TYR A 27 -5.05 16.82 2.61
N TRP A 28 -4.64 17.12 1.38
CA TRP A 28 -4.68 16.15 0.28
C TRP A 28 -3.63 15.06 0.44
N SER A 29 -2.41 15.42 0.87
CA SER A 29 -1.36 14.45 1.22
C SER A 29 -1.77 13.57 2.38
N LYS A 30 -2.33 14.15 3.46
CA LYS A 30 -2.88 13.38 4.57
C LYS A 30 -4.09 12.56 4.18
N ARG A 31 -4.97 13.03 3.29
CA ARG A 31 -6.07 12.22 2.76
C ARG A 31 -5.58 11.03 1.95
N LYS A 32 -4.53 11.17 1.14
CA LYS A 32 -3.94 10.03 0.43
C LYS A 32 -3.25 9.04 1.38
N ALA A 33 -2.74 9.51 2.52
CA ALA A 33 -2.12 8.68 3.54
C ALA A 33 -3.12 8.10 4.58
N GLN A 34 -4.27 8.74 4.80
CA GLN A 34 -5.31 8.34 5.76
C GLN A 34 -6.51 7.67 5.10
N GLN A 35 -6.71 7.84 3.80
CA GLN A 35 -7.43 6.86 3.00
C GLN A 35 -6.54 5.63 3.03
N GLY A 36 -6.78 4.74 4.00
CA GLY A 36 -6.25 3.39 3.93
C GLY A 36 -6.57 2.77 2.57
N LEU A 37 -5.91 1.65 2.26
CA LEU A 37 -5.99 0.92 1.00
C LEU A 37 -7.32 1.18 0.27
N SER A 38 -7.24 1.80 -0.92
CA SER A 38 -8.39 2.01 -1.80
C SER A 38 -9.19 0.70 -1.89
N GLN A 39 -10.52 0.75 -2.11
CA GLN A 39 -11.31 -0.49 -2.24
C GLN A 39 -10.69 -1.46 -3.27
N GLU A 40 -10.09 -0.91 -4.31
CA GLU A 40 -9.35 -1.64 -5.34
C GLU A 40 -8.08 -2.32 -4.79
N GLU A 41 -7.31 -1.64 -3.94
CA GLU A 41 -6.13 -2.20 -3.28
C GLU A 41 -6.52 -3.28 -2.25
N GLN A 42 -7.63 -3.11 -1.54
CA GLN A 42 -8.16 -4.15 -0.64
C GLN A 42 -8.62 -5.38 -1.42
N GLN A 43 -9.23 -5.18 -2.59
CA GLN A 43 -9.66 -6.27 -3.46
C GLN A 43 -8.45 -7.01 -4.05
N LEU A 44 -7.41 -6.28 -4.45
CA LEU A 44 -6.15 -6.85 -4.90
C LEU A 44 -5.48 -7.68 -3.80
N LEU A 45 -5.41 -7.17 -2.56
CA LEU A 45 -4.87 -7.91 -1.42
C LEU A 45 -5.68 -9.16 -1.10
N ARG A 46 -7.01 -9.10 -1.16
CA ARG A 46 -7.87 -10.28 -1.01
C ARG A 46 -7.61 -11.33 -2.09
N GLN A 47 -7.42 -10.91 -3.34
CA GLN A 47 -7.10 -11.81 -4.45
C GLN A 47 -5.72 -12.45 -4.28
N MET A 48 -4.73 -11.69 -3.84
CA MET A 48 -3.38 -12.19 -3.53
C MET A 48 -3.41 -13.21 -2.38
N ALA A 49 -4.16 -12.93 -1.31
CA ALA A 49 -4.32 -13.85 -0.19
C ALA A 49 -4.94 -15.18 -0.63
N GLY A 50 -6.03 -15.16 -1.41
CA GLY A 50 -6.63 -16.38 -1.95
C GLY A 50 -5.71 -17.16 -2.91
N THR A 51 -4.80 -16.47 -3.60
CA THR A 51 -3.80 -17.14 -4.44
C THR A 51 -2.76 -17.88 -3.59
N ILE A 52 -2.34 -17.31 -2.46
CA ILE A 52 -1.40 -17.94 -1.53
C ILE A 52 -2.00 -19.22 -0.94
N GLU A 53 -3.27 -19.19 -0.54
CA GLU A 53 -3.98 -20.38 -0.03
C GLU A 53 -4.00 -21.51 -1.07
N GLY A 54 -4.25 -21.19 -2.35
CA GLY A 54 -4.21 -22.17 -3.43
C GLY A 54 -2.82 -22.74 -3.70
N LEU A 55 -1.77 -21.95 -3.50
CA LEU A 55 -0.38 -22.40 -3.65
C LEU A 55 0.04 -23.34 -2.52
N GLU A 56 -0.37 -23.09 -1.28
CA GLU A 56 -0.11 -23.96 -0.13
C GLU A 56 -0.69 -25.36 -0.34
N GLN A 57 -1.93 -25.45 -0.82
CA GLN A 57 -2.59 -26.72 -1.09
C GLN A 57 -1.87 -27.53 -2.20
N ARG A 58 -1.33 -26.84 -3.21
CA ARG A 58 -0.52 -27.45 -4.27
C ARG A 58 0.83 -27.93 -3.74
N ILE A 59 1.49 -27.15 -2.89
CA ILE A 59 2.76 -27.54 -2.26
C ILE A 59 2.56 -28.81 -1.44
N ASN A 60 1.51 -28.88 -0.61
CA ASN A 60 1.21 -30.07 0.18
C ASN A 60 0.96 -31.31 -0.69
N THR A 61 0.24 -31.12 -1.80
CA THR A 61 0.00 -32.19 -2.78
C THR A 61 1.31 -32.66 -3.42
N LEU A 62 2.19 -31.73 -3.78
CA LEU A 62 3.51 -32.04 -4.35
C LEU A 62 4.43 -32.73 -3.33
N GLU A 63 4.41 -32.31 -2.07
CA GLU A 63 5.17 -32.93 -0.98
C GLU A 63 4.72 -34.38 -0.75
N ARG A 64 3.40 -34.63 -0.82
CA ARG A 64 2.83 -35.96 -0.72
C ARG A 64 3.21 -36.86 -1.90
N ILE A 65 3.16 -36.34 -3.13
CA ILE A 65 3.59 -37.09 -4.33
C ILE A 65 5.09 -37.36 -4.30
N LEU A 66 5.90 -36.40 -3.87
CA LEU A 66 7.35 -36.56 -3.78
C LEU A 66 7.72 -37.64 -2.77
N THR A 67 7.07 -37.64 -1.60
CA THR A 67 7.26 -38.66 -0.56
C THR A 67 6.87 -40.06 -1.04
N ASP A 68 5.82 -40.17 -1.86
CA ASP A 68 5.35 -41.47 -2.40
C ASP A 68 6.35 -42.06 -3.41
N GLN A 69 6.98 -41.20 -4.23
CA GLN A 69 7.97 -41.62 -5.23
C GLN A 69 9.36 -41.93 -4.64
N ASP A 70 9.74 -41.33 -3.51
CA ASP A 70 11.03 -41.59 -2.86
C ASP A 70 11.11 -42.96 -2.16
N THR A 71 9.98 -43.67 -2.02
CA THR A 71 9.96 -45.04 -1.47
C THR A 71 10.62 -46.09 -2.38
N GLY A 72 10.90 -45.75 -3.64
CA GLY A 72 11.53 -46.63 -4.63
C GLY A 72 13.04 -46.79 -4.50
N TRP A 73 13.78 -45.76 -4.05
CA TRP A 73 15.24 -45.80 -4.01
C TRP A 73 15.79 -46.42 -2.70
N LYS A 74 14.99 -46.43 -1.63
CA LYS A 74 15.38 -46.96 -0.31
C LYS A 74 15.36 -48.49 -0.18
N ARG A 75 14.96 -49.23 -1.23
CA ARG A 75 14.90 -50.71 -1.23
C ARG A 75 16.08 -51.41 -1.90
N GLU A 76 16.99 -50.69 -2.54
CA GLU A 76 18.14 -51.28 -3.25
C GLU A 76 19.44 -51.20 -2.42
N SER A 77 19.37 -50.76 -1.14
CA SER A 77 20.56 -50.53 -0.30
C SER A 77 20.67 -51.42 0.95
N ASP A 78 20.07 -52.61 0.94
CA ASP A 78 20.33 -53.66 1.96
C ASP A 78 20.41 -55.05 1.29
#